data_AF-A0A2S8AG69-F1
#
_entry.id   AF-A0A2S8AG69-F1
#
_cell.length_a   1.000
_cell.length_b   1.000
_cell.length_c   1.000
_cell.angle_alpha   90.00
_cell.angle_beta   90.00
_cell.angle_gamma   90.00
#
_symmetry.space_group_name_H-M   'P 1'
#
loop_
_entity.id
_entity.type
_entity.pdbx_description
1 polymer ?
#
loop_
_entity_poly.entity_id
_entity_poly.type
_entity_poly.pdbx_seq_one_letter_code
_entity_poly.pdbx_strand_id
1 'polypeptide(L)' 'MRLFEHPMSIVIILVVVLLLFGGKKIPELMKGLGTGLREFKDATKSEDKKDNSSQSSSNKEE' A
#
# COMPACT_ATOMS: atom_id res chain seq x y z
N MET A 1 13.10 -14.89 -26.05
CA MET A 1 12.76 -14.58 -24.64
C MET A 1 14.04 -14.20 -23.87
N ARG A 2 14.63 -13.03 -24.18
CA ARG A 2 15.84 -12.50 -23.47
C ARG A 2 15.62 -11.07 -22.96
N LEU A 3 14.36 -10.66 -22.82
CA LEU A 3 13.99 -9.29 -22.45
C LEU A 3 14.15 -9.01 -20.94
N PHE A 4 14.36 -10.05 -20.12
CA PHE A 4 14.36 -9.96 -18.65
C PHE A 4 15.76 -9.83 -18.02
N GLU A 5 16.85 -9.92 -18.79
CA GLU A 5 18.22 -9.85 -18.24
C GLU A 5 18.79 -8.43 -18.14
N HIS A 6 18.11 -7.43 -18.72
CA HIS A 6 18.57 -6.05 -18.69
C HIS A 6 17.76 -5.21 -17.68
N PRO A 7 18.26 -5.04 -16.45
CA PRO A 7 17.65 -4.13 -15.46
C PRO A 7 17.51 -2.68 -15.99
N MET A 8 18.31 -2.31 -17.00
CA MET A 8 18.25 -1.01 -17.68
C MET A 8 16.92 -0.75 -18.41
N SER A 9 16.20 -1.78 -18.86
CA SER A 9 14.91 -1.61 -19.54
C SER A 9 13.86 -1.03 -18.60
N ILE A 10 13.84 -1.49 -17.35
CA ILE A 10 12.93 -0.99 -16.31
C ILE A 10 13.24 0.46 -15.97
N VAL A 11 14.53 0.83 -15.94
CA VAL A 11 14.97 2.21 -15.68
C VAL A 11 14.47 3.15 -16.79
N ILE A 12 14.60 2.76 -18.07
CA ILE A 12 14.11 3.56 -19.20
C ILE A 12 12.59 3.77 -19.12
N ILE A 13 11.83 2.72 -18.82
CA ILE A 13 10.37 2.81 -18.68
C ILE A 13 10.00 3.74 -17.52
N LEU A 14 10.67 3.63 -16.38
CA LEU A 14 10.47 4.53 -15.24
C LEU A 14 10.77 5.98 -15.62
N VAL A 15 11.87 6.23 -16.33
CA VAL A 15 12.23 7.59 -16.78
C VAL A 15 11.15 8.16 -17.72
N VAL A 16 10.65 7.38 -18.68
CA VAL A 16 9.57 7.82 -19.58
C VAL A 16 8.29 8.13 -18.79
N VAL A 17 7.90 7.26 -17.85
CA VAL A 17 6.74 7.49 -16.98
C VAL A 17 6.94 8.75 -16.12
N LEU A 18 8.14 8.96 -15.57
CA LEU A 18 8.47 10.18 -14.82
C LEU A 18 8.45 11.44 -15.70
N LEU A 19 8.79 11.35 -16.98
CA LEU A 19 8.72 12.49 -17.90
C LEU A 19 7.27 12.84 -18.29
N LEU A 20 6.42 11.83 -18.51
CA LEU A 20 5.01 12.02 -18.87
C LEU A 20 4.17 12.51 -17.69
N PHE A 21 4.34 11.89 -16.52
CA PHE A 21 3.58 12.23 -15.32
C PHE A 21 4.27 13.29 -14.45
N GLY A 22 5.57 13.50 -14.62
CA GLY A 22 6.38 14.34 -13.72
C GLY A 22 6.76 13.60 -12.44
N GLY A 23 7.99 13.79 -11.95
CA GLY A 23 8.50 13.14 -10.73
C GLY A 23 7.71 13.45 -9.45
N LYS A 24 6.84 14.46 -9.46
CA LYS A 24 5.99 14.84 -8.32
C LYS A 24 4.63 14.13 -8.29
N LYS A 25 4.13 13.60 -9.41
CA LYS A 25 2.78 12.99 -9.46
C LYS A 25 2.74 11.58 -8.89
N ILE A 26 3.78 10.78 -9.11
CA ILE A 26 3.90 9.44 -8.51
C ILE A 26 3.83 9.48 -6.96
N PRO A 27 4.63 10.30 -6.26
CA PRO A 27 4.57 10.36 -4.79
C PRO A 27 3.27 11.00 -4.26
N GLU A 28 2.67 11.93 -5.01
CA GLU A 28 1.39 12.55 -4.67
C GLU A 28 0.24 11.52 -4.72
N LEU A 29 0.20 10.70 -5.79
CA LEU A 29 -0.76 9.61 -5.93
C LEU A 29 -0.54 8.49 -4.89
N MET A 30 0.71 8.12 -4.62
CA MET A 30 1.03 7.13 -3.58
C MET A 30 0.60 7.60 -2.18
N LYS A 31 0.79 8.89 -1.87
CA LYS A 31 0.32 9.46 -0.59
C LYS A 31 -1.20 9.41 -0.50
N GLY A 32 -1.92 9.83 -1.54
CA GLY A 32 -3.38 9.78 -1.57
C GLY A 32 -3.92 8.34 -1.43
N LEU A 33 -3.38 7.40 -2.20
CA LEU A 33 -3.76 5.99 -2.15
C LEU A 33 -3.42 5.35 -0.79
N GLY A 34 -2.26 5.68 -0.22
CA GLY A 34 -1.80 5.15 1.06
C GLY A 34 -2.68 5.62 2.22
N THR A 35 -3.07 6.89 2.24
CA THR A 35 -4.01 7.43 3.23
C THR A 35 -5.39 6.79 3.06
N GLY A 36 -5.92 6.71 1.84
CA GLY A 36 -7.22 6.08 1.57
C GLY A 36 -7.26 4.60 1.94
N LEU A 37 -6.21 3.83 1.63
CA LEU A 37 -6.11 2.42 2.01
C LEU A 37 -5.98 2.23 3.53
N ARG A 38 -5.31 3.16 4.22
CA ARG A 38 -5.22 3.16 5.69
C ARG A 38 -6.58 3.44 6.32
N GLU A 39 -7.27 4.49 5.89
CA GLU A 39 -8.61 4.84 6.38
C GLU A 39 -9.61 3.72 6.09
N PHE A 40 -9.57 3.12 4.89
CA PHE A 40 -10.39 1.98 4.53
C PHE A 40 -10.14 0.79 5.46
N LYS A 41 -8.87 0.45 5.71
CA LYS A 41 -8.52 -0.65 6.61
C LYS A 41 -8.94 -0.37 8.06
N ASP A 42 -8.77 0.86 8.54
CA ASP A 42 -9.15 1.27 9.89
C ASP A 42 -10.68 1.24 10.09
N ALA A 43 -11.44 1.62 9.06
CA ALA A 43 -12.90 1.52 9.04
C ALA A 43 -13.36 0.05 9.07
N THR A 44 -12.85 -0.79 8.17
CA THR A 44 -13.20 -2.23 8.12
C THR A 44 -12.82 -2.94 9.42
N LYS A 45 -11.63 -2.66 9.98
CA LYS A 45 -11.18 -3.27 11.22
C LYS A 45 -12.01 -2.85 12.44
N SER A 46 -12.63 -1.67 12.40
CA SER A 46 -13.55 -1.21 13.45
C SER A 46 -14.89 -1.94 13.39
N GLU A 47 -15.34 -2.34 12.19
CA GLU A 47 -16.51 -3.21 12.02
C GLU A 47 -16.20 -4.65 12.45
N ASP A 48 -15.01 -5.18 12.10
CA ASP A 48 -14.57 -6.52 12.54
C ASP A 48 -14.36 -6.62 14.06
N LYS A 49 -13.95 -5.53 14.73
CA LYS A 49 -13.80 -5.46 16.19
C LYS A 49 -15.13 -5.43 16.94
N LYS A 50 -16.25 -5.11 16.28
CA LYS A 50 -17.59 -5.18 16.87
C LYS A 50 -18.14 -6.62 16.89
N ASP A 51 -17.61 -7.50 16.05
CA ASP A 51 -17.94 -8.93 16.04
C ASP A 51 -16.96 -9.76 16.90
N ASN A 52 -15.68 -9.34 16.98
CA ASN A 52 -14.62 -10.04 17.73
C ASN A 52 -14.37 -9.54 19.16
N SER A 53 -15.36 -8.95 19.85
CA SER A 53 -15.25 -8.64 21.28
C SER A 53 -15.75 -9.75 22.21
N SER A 54 -15.94 -10.97 21.72
CA SER A 54 -16.22 -12.16 22.55
C SER A 54 -15.03 -13.09 22.79
N GLN A 55 -13.83 -12.84 22.24
CA GLN A 55 -12.71 -13.78 22.47
C GLN A 55 -11.33 -13.12 22.43
N SER A 56 -11.01 -12.32 23.45
CA SER A 56 -9.64 -12.27 24.01
C SER A 56 -9.63 -11.55 25.37
N SER A 57 -10.41 -12.07 26.30
CA SER A 57 -10.23 -11.85 27.74
C SER A 57 -9.95 -13.21 28.38
N SER A 58 -8.77 -13.76 28.14
CA SER A 58 -8.16 -14.76 29.00
C SER A 58 -6.70 -14.95 28.58
N ASN A 59 -5.80 -14.18 29.17
CA ASN A 59 -4.79 -14.81 29.99
C ASN A 59 -4.47 -13.88 31.17
N LYS A 60 -4.63 -14.50 32.33
CA LYS A 60 -4.62 -14.02 33.69
C LYS A 60 -3.20 -14.22 34.25
N GLU A 61 -2.81 -13.31 35.16
CA GLU A 61 -1.75 -13.41 36.20
C GLU A 61 -0.61 -14.43 36.01
N GLU A 62 0.64 -13.94 35.97
CA GLU A 62 1.61 -14.03 37.08
C GLU A 62 2.70 -12.96 36.92
#